data_AF-A0A1X1WFM6-F1
#
_entry.id   AF-A0A1X1WFM6-F1
#
_cell.length_a   1.000
_cell.length_b   1.000
_cell.length_c   1.000
_cell.angle_alpha   90.00
_cell.angle_beta   90.00
_cell.angle_gamma   90.00
#
_symmetry.space_group_name_H-M   'P 1'
#
loop_
_entity.id
_entity.type
_entity.pdbx_description
1 polymer ?
#
loop_
_entity_poly.entity_id
_entity_poly.type
_entity_poly.pdbx_seq_one_letter_code
_entity_poly.pdbx_strand_id
1 'polypeptide(L)' 'MKVPRSCIDDILLIRVTGTIRGHEVAVIQRMPDGRVRVTFIGPPAVARELGLDGDQYMGWSGLFEPEDSDSIEAEETRRA' A
#
# COMPACT_ATOMS: atom_id res chain seq x y z
N MET A 1 17.14 -20.23 2.02
CA MET A 1 18.19 -20.02 1.00
C MET A 1 18.58 -18.55 1.05
N LYS A 2 19.87 -18.21 1.18
CA LYS A 2 20.35 -16.82 1.14
C LYS A 2 21.09 -16.62 -0.18
N VAL A 3 20.68 -15.62 -0.95
CA VAL A 3 21.36 -15.23 -2.20
C VAL A 3 22.47 -14.23 -1.87
N PRO A 4 23.71 -14.42 -2.33
CA PRO A 4 24.77 -13.43 -2.18
C PRO A 4 24.38 -12.10 -2.85
N ARG A 5 24.61 -10.97 -2.17
CA ARG A 5 24.30 -9.64 -2.74
C ARG A 5 25.08 -9.34 -4.02
N SER A 6 26.26 -9.93 -4.19
CA SER A 6 27.06 -9.84 -5.41
C SER A 6 26.40 -10.45 -6.64
N CYS A 7 25.30 -11.19 -6.47
CA CYS A 7 24.49 -11.74 -7.55
C CYS A 7 23.24 -10.88 -7.86
N ILE A 8 23.08 -9.73 -7.20
CA ILE A 8 22.00 -8.76 -7.47
C ILE A 8 22.59 -7.69 -8.39
N ASP A 9 22.08 -7.62 -9.61
CA ASP A 9 22.56 -6.63 -10.60
C ASP A 9 21.96 -5.23 -10.35
N ASP A 10 20.69 -5.16 -9.94
CA ASP A 10 19.98 -3.91 -9.68
C ASP A 10 18.84 -4.12 -8.68
N ILE A 11 18.44 -3.04 -8.01
CA ILE A 11 17.24 -3.01 -7.17
C ILE A 11 16.27 -1.95 -7.70
N LEU A 12 15.09 -2.41 -8.09
CA LEU A 12 13.93 -1.57 -8.43
C LEU A 12 12.92 -1.61 -7.28
N LEU A 13 12.60 -0.45 -6.71
CA LEU A 13 11.53 -0.28 -5.74
C LEU A 13 10.43 0.58 -6.36
N ILE A 14 9.23 0.03 -6.45
CA ILE A 14 8.02 0.77 -6.83
C ILE A 14 7.13 0.87 -5.59
N ARG A 15 6.77 2.09 -5.21
CA ARG A 15 5.80 2.36 -4.17
C ARG A 15 4.56 2.93 -4.81
N VAL A 16 3.41 2.31 -4.53
CA VAL A 16 2.12 2.85 -4.93
C VAL A 16 1.41 3.30 -3.66
N THR A 17 1.16 4.59 -3.57
CA THR A 17 0.43 5.21 -2.47
C THR A 17 -0.87 5.79 -2.99
N GLY A 18 -1.84 5.96 -2.10
CA GLY A 18 -3.06 6.69 -2.40
C GLY A 18 -3.52 7.46 -1.19
N THR A 19 -4.41 8.41 -1.43
CA THR A 19 -5.06 9.18 -0.36
C THR A 19 -6.53 8.79 -0.33
N ILE A 20 -7.02 8.38 0.84
CA ILE A 20 -8.45 8.07 1.05
C ILE A 20 -8.94 8.93 2.19
N ARG A 21 -9.91 9.80 1.94
CA ARG A 21 -10.48 10.72 2.93
C ARG A 21 -9.39 11.54 3.64
N GLY A 22 -8.38 11.99 2.89
CA GLY A 22 -7.25 12.74 3.43
C GLY A 22 -6.18 11.93 4.18
N HIS A 23 -6.26 10.59 4.21
CA HIS A 23 -5.26 9.72 4.82
C HIS A 23 -4.45 8.96 3.77
N GLU A 24 -3.13 9.02 3.88
CA GLU A 24 -2.23 8.25 3.02
C GLU A 24 -2.30 6.75 3.36
N VAL A 25 -2.45 5.93 2.33
CA VAL A 25 -2.48 4.46 2.41
C VAL A 25 -1.55 3.87 1.36
N ALA A 26 -1.00 2.68 1.62
CA ALA A 26 -0.26 1.93 0.61
C ALA A 26 -1.23 1.10 -0.24
N VAL A 27 -1.16 1.24 -1.55
CA VAL A 27 -1.94 0.44 -2.49
C VAL A 27 -1.15 -0.82 -2.82
N ILE A 28 -1.72 -1.98 -2.47
CA ILE A 28 -1.03 -3.27 -2.60
C ILE A 28 -1.35 -3.94 -3.93
N GLN A 29 -2.61 -3.88 -4.35
CA GLN A 29 -3.07 -4.60 -5.53
C GLN A 29 -4.39 -4.04 -6.06
N ARG A 30 -4.57 -4.04 -7.38
CA ARG A 30 -5.90 -3.94 -7.99
C ARG A 30 -6.51 -5.34 -8.11
N MET A 31 -7.69 -5.52 -7.53
CA MET A 31 -8.44 -6.75 -7.53
C MET A 31 -9.11 -6.99 -8.90
N PRO A 32 -9.45 -8.25 -9.26
CA PRO A 32 -10.10 -8.55 -10.54
C PRO A 32 -11.45 -7.86 -10.75
N ASP A 33 -12.14 -7.50 -9.66
CA ASP A 33 -13.40 -6.77 -9.68
C ASP A 33 -13.23 -5.25 -9.86
N GLY A 34 -11.99 -4.77 -10.01
CA GLY A 34 -11.67 -3.37 -10.26
C GLY A 34 -11.28 -2.58 -9.00
N ARG A 35 -11.64 -3.06 -7.81
CA ARG A 35 -11.33 -2.43 -6.52
C ARG A 35 -9.83 -2.45 -6.23
N VAL A 36 -9.38 -1.56 -5.36
CA VAL A 36 -8.00 -1.52 -4.87
C VAL A 36 -7.93 -2.05 -3.45
N ARG A 37 -7.00 -2.97 -3.21
CA ARG A 37 -6.61 -3.41 -1.88
C ARG A 37 -5.55 -2.47 -1.36
N VAL A 38 -5.81 -1.91 -0.17
CA VAL A 38 -4.89 -1.02 0.51
C VAL A 38 -4.48 -1.60 1.85
N THR A 39 -3.32 -1.15 2.34
CA THR A 39 -2.88 -1.35 3.71
C THR A 39 -2.53 -0.02 4.34
N PHE A 40 -2.80 0.10 5.63
CA PHE A 40 -2.53 1.28 6.42
C PHE A 40 -1.77 0.91 7.69
N ILE A 41 -0.69 1.65 7.95
CA ILE A 41 0.11 1.56 9.17
C ILE A 41 -0.03 2.91 9.87
N GLY A 42 -0.82 2.96 10.93
CA GLY A 42 -1.12 4.21 11.62
C GLY A 42 -2.08 4.03 12.80
N PRO A 43 -2.63 5.15 13.32
CA PRO A 43 -3.49 5.14 14.50
C PRO A 43 -4.74 4.26 14.30
N PRO A 44 -5.09 3.39 15.27
CA PRO A 44 -6.30 2.55 15.19
C PRO A 44 -7.61 3.32 15.04
N ALA A 45 -7.66 4.59 15.47
CA ALA A 45 -8.84 5.44 15.28
C ALA A 45 -9.08 5.75 13.79
N VAL A 46 -8.02 6.12 13.07
CA VAL A 46 -8.05 6.40 11.63
C VAL A 46 -8.40 5.15 10.84
N ALA A 47 -7.81 4.00 11.20
CA ALA A 47 -8.12 2.74 10.53
C ALA A 47 -9.60 2.37 10.62
N ARG A 48 -10.23 2.59 11.79
CA ARG A 48 -11.66 2.36 11.99
C ARG A 48 -12.53 3.36 11.23
N GLU A 49 -12.13 4.63 11.19
CA GLU A 49 -12.82 5.67 10.41
C GLU A 49 -12.81 5.35 8.91
N LEU A 50 -11.70 4.82 8.41
CA LEU A 50 -11.55 4.33 7.04
C LEU A 50 -12.26 3.00 6.78
N GLY A 51 -12.80 2.33 7.82
CA GLY A 51 -13.46 1.04 7.68
C GLY A 51 -12.51 -0.12 7.37
N LEU A 52 -11.26 -0.03 7.81
CA LEU A 52 -10.25 -1.06 7.61
C LEU A 52 -10.36 -2.16 8.66
N ASP A 53 -10.07 -3.39 8.23
CA ASP A 53 -10.00 -4.57 9.08
C ASP A 53 -8.55 -4.87 9.48
N GLY A 54 -8.34 -5.34 10.71
CA GLY A 54 -7.03 -5.76 11.20
C GLY A 54 -6.73 -5.28 12.61
N ASP A 55 -5.45 -5.11 12.90
CA ASP A 55 -4.99 -4.62 14.19
C ASP A 55 -3.61 -3.94 14.10
N GLN A 56 -3.16 -3.37 15.22
CA GLN A 56 -1.90 -2.63 15.32
C GLN A 56 -0.63 -3.48 15.15
N TYR A 57 -0.73 -4.81 15.21
CA TYR A 57 0.40 -5.73 15.08
C TYR A 57 0.50 -6.31 13.66
N MET A 58 -0.64 -6.65 13.05
CA MET A 58 -0.73 -7.23 11.71
C MET A 58 -0.91 -6.18 10.60
N GLY A 59 -1.26 -4.95 10.98
CA GLY A 59 -1.63 -3.87 10.05
C GLY A 59 -3.12 -3.87 9.73
N TRP A 60 -3.57 -2.77 9.15
CA TRP A 60 -4.97 -2.57 8.74
C TRP A 60 -5.07 -2.70 7.23
N SER A 61 -6.14 -3.32 6.73
CA SER A 61 -6.35 -3.50 5.30
C SER A 61 -7.82 -3.35 4.93
N GLY A 62 -8.07 -2.98 3.67
CA GLY A 62 -9.42 -2.78 3.17
C GLY A 62 -9.47 -2.79 1.65
N LEU A 63 -10.68 -2.80 1.12
CA LEU A 63 -10.97 -2.70 -0.31
C LEU A 63 -11.75 -1.41 -0.57
N PHE A 64 -11.32 -0.66 -1.57
CA PHE A 64 -11.95 0.58 -2.00
C PHE A 64 -12.20 0.57 -3.50
N GLU A 65 -13.23 1.28 -3.96
CA GLU A 65 -13.30 1.62 -5.37
C GLU A 65 -12.17 2.60 -5.70
N PRO A 66 -11.60 2.57 -6.92
CA PRO A 66 -10.60 3.57 -7.31
C PRO A 66 -11.12 5.01 -7.16
N GLU A 67 -12.43 5.19 -7.30
CA GLU A 67 -13.12 6.49 -7.19
C GLU A 67 -13.22 7.01 -5.75
N ASP A 68 -13.04 6.14 -4.75
CA ASP A 68 -12.99 6.53 -3.33
C ASP A 68 -11.65 7.19 -2.96
N SER A 69 -10.65 7.12 -3.84
CA SER A 69 -9.33 7.72 -3.62
C SER A 69 -9.27 9.15 -4.15
N ASP A 70 -8.76 10.05 -3.32
CA ASP A 70 -8.47 11.43 -3.70
C ASP A 70 -7.28 11.50 -4.66
N SER A 71 -6.33 10.58 -4.50
CA SER A 71 -5.17 10.41 -5.38
C SER A 71 -4.63 8.99 -5.33
N ILE A 72 -3.98 8.56 -6.41
CA ILE A 72 -3.10 7.38 -6.45
C ILE A 72 -1.83 7.77 -7.20
N GLU A 73 -0.69 7.56 -6.57
CA GLU A 73 0.62 7.94 -7.09
C GLU A 73 1.56 6.73 -7.07
N ALA A 74 2.44 6.65 -8.06
CA ALA A 74 3.46 5.62 -8.15
C ALA A 74 4.84 6.27 -8.19
N GLU A 75 5.67 5.96 -7.20
CA GLU A 75 7.05 6.41 -7.10
C GLU A 75 8.00 5.25 -7.45
N GLU A 76 8.92 5.48 -8.38
CA GLU A 76 9.96 4.53 -8.77
C GLU A 76 11.32 4.98 -8.24
N THR A 77 12.01 4.08 -7.54
CA THR A 77 13.41 4.27 -7.10
C THR A 77 14.28 3.13 -7.64
N ARG A 78 15.38 3.49 -8.31
CA ARG A 78 16.41 2.55 -8.77
C ARG A 78 17.70 2.72 -7.98
N ARG A 79 18.34 1.61 -7.64
CA ARG A 79 19.66 1.58 -7.00
C ARG A 79 20.53 0.54 -7.71
N ALA A 80 21.69 1.00 -8.20
CA ALA A 80 22.80 0.17 -8.65
C ALA A 80 23.68 -0.24 -7.45
#